data_AF-A0A3P6TCI2-F1
#
_entry.id   AF-A0A3P6TCI2-F1
#
_cell.length_a   1.000
_cell.length_b   1.000
_cell.length_c   1.000
_cell.angle_alpha   90.00
_cell.angle_beta   90.00
_cell.angle_gamma   90.00
#
_symmetry.space_group_name_H-M   'P 1'
#
loop_
_entity.id
_entity.type
_entity.pdbx_description
1 polymer ?
#
loop_
_entity_poly.entity_id
_entity_poly.type
_entity_poly.pdbx_seq_one_letter_code
_entity_poly.pdbx_strand_id
1 'polypeptide(L)'
;MEKKLPDATPFNYNYSTPTNSYGATFINTDGIFKSCISHVDCYSMREPIYWCRLYRNQRWTEKGCYCDSIVKACIIERFTTLGPIYAIRNYALCVPKKSWKCPKFI
;
A
#
# COMPACT_ATOMS: atom_id res chain seq x y z
N MET A 1 23.51 -25.03 2.50
CA MET A 1 22.71 -24.27 3.49
C MET A 1 21.70 -23.44 2.73
N GLU A 2 20.51 -24.01 2.52
CA GLU A 2 19.43 -23.33 1.78
C GLU A 2 18.78 -22.29 2.72
N LYS A 3 18.73 -21.04 2.25
CA LYS A 3 18.10 -19.93 2.97
C LYS A 3 16.59 -20.13 2.92
N LYS A 4 15.96 -20.50 4.04
CA LYS A 4 14.50 -20.42 4.19
C LYS A 4 14.11 -18.94 4.11
N LEU A 5 13.40 -18.60 3.04
CA LEU A 5 12.67 -17.34 2.89
C LEU A 5 11.69 -17.22 4.08
N PRO A 6 11.64 -16.11 4.84
CA PRO A 6 10.66 -15.99 5.89
C PRO A 6 9.27 -16.00 5.26
N ASP A 7 8.47 -16.93 5.75
CA ASP A 7 7.07 -17.15 5.45
C ASP A 7 6.30 -15.83 5.43
N ALA A 8 5.43 -15.65 4.44
CA ALA A 8 4.50 -14.54 4.40
C ALA A 8 3.48 -14.71 5.54
N THR A 9 3.83 -14.26 6.75
CA THR A 9 2.93 -14.25 7.89
C THR A 9 1.73 -13.36 7.54
N PRO A 10 0.49 -13.88 7.59
CA PRO A 10 -0.70 -13.06 7.46
C PRO A 10 -0.65 -11.97 8.53
N PHE A 11 -0.88 -10.71 8.14
CA PHE A 11 -1.08 -9.64 9.12
C PHE A 11 -2.17 -10.10 10.10
N ASN A 12 -1.81 -10.20 11.37
CA ASN A 12 -2.76 -10.52 12.43
C ASN A 12 -3.68 -9.30 12.62
N TYR A 13 -4.91 -9.40 12.08
CA TYR A 13 -5.94 -8.34 12.08
C TYR A 13 -6.40 -7.89 13.48
N ASN A 14 -5.95 -8.54 14.57
CA ASN A 14 -6.29 -8.17 15.94
C ASN A 14 -5.39 -7.09 16.56
N TYR A 15 -4.35 -6.62 15.84
CA TYR A 15 -3.64 -5.40 16.20
C TYR A 15 -4.17 -4.24 15.35
N SER A 16 -4.51 -3.13 16.01
CA SER A 16 -4.74 -1.85 15.33
C SER A 16 -3.59 -1.63 14.33
N THR A 17 -3.91 -1.66 13.04
CA THR A 17 -2.90 -1.48 11.98
C THR A 17 -2.21 -0.15 12.22
N PRO A 18 -0.87 -0.12 12.32
CA PRO A 18 -0.16 1.09 12.71
C PRO A 18 -0.46 2.19 11.71
N THR A 19 -0.82 3.38 12.20
CA THR A 19 -0.84 4.56 11.34
C THR A 19 0.55 4.75 10.74
N ASN A 20 0.60 5.08 9.45
CA ASN A 20 1.87 5.34 8.80
C ASN A 20 2.48 6.68 9.26
N SER A 21 3.65 7.07 8.74
CA SER A 21 4.33 8.31 9.16
C SER A 21 3.50 9.60 8.99
N TYR A 22 2.40 9.54 8.22
CA TYR A 22 1.52 10.67 7.94
C TYR A 22 0.14 10.53 8.60
N GLY A 23 -0.05 9.57 9.51
CA GLY A 23 -1.34 9.34 10.17
C GLY A 23 -2.40 8.74 9.24
N ALA A 24 -2.00 8.14 8.11
CA ALA A 24 -2.93 7.56 7.16
C ALA A 24 -3.61 6.30 7.72
N THR A 25 -4.88 6.11 7.38
CA THR A 25 -5.65 4.92 7.76
C THR A 25 -5.35 3.77 6.79
N PHE A 26 -5.05 2.60 7.33
CA PHE A 26 -4.84 1.40 6.52
C PHE A 26 -6.12 0.95 5.83
N ILE A 27 -6.02 0.56 4.57
CA ILE A 27 -7.08 -0.08 3.81
C ILE A 27 -6.58 -1.43 3.34
N ASN A 28 -7.30 -2.48 3.72
CA ASN A 28 -7.03 -3.82 3.27
C ASN A 28 -7.32 -3.98 1.77
N THR A 29 -6.38 -4.56 1.03
CA THR A 29 -6.43 -4.73 -0.43
C THR A 29 -5.72 -6.03 -0.82
N ASP A 30 -5.40 -6.21 -2.11
CA ASP A 30 -4.55 -7.29 -2.61
C ASP A 30 -3.04 -7.08 -2.39
N GLY A 31 -2.65 -6.00 -1.72
CA GLY A 31 -1.28 -5.71 -1.32
C GLY A 31 -0.66 -6.76 -0.39
N ILE A 32 0.65 -6.97 -0.52
CA ILE A 32 1.41 -7.93 0.31
C ILE A 32 2.42 -7.21 1.20
N PHE A 33 2.72 -7.80 2.36
CA PHE A 33 3.79 -7.27 3.20
C PHE A 33 5.14 -7.49 2.52
N LYS A 34 5.75 -6.40 2.06
CA LYS A 34 7.13 -6.37 1.62
C LYS A 34 7.92 -5.50 2.58
N SER A 35 8.72 -6.12 3.45
CA SER A 35 9.62 -5.39 4.32
C SER A 35 10.63 -4.57 3.51
N CYS A 36 10.96 -3.38 4.02
CA CYS A 36 11.89 -2.45 3.40
C CYS A 36 12.72 -1.71 4.47
N ILE A 37 13.91 -1.28 4.07
CA ILE A 37 14.79 -0.40 4.86
C ILE A 37 14.82 0.99 4.22
N SER A 38 14.72 1.04 2.89
CA SER A 38 14.83 2.28 2.11
C SER A 38 13.89 2.27 0.90
N HIS A 39 13.70 3.44 0.26
CA HIS A 39 12.79 3.57 -0.87
C HIS A 39 13.16 2.67 -2.06
N VAL A 40 14.45 2.37 -2.26
CA VAL A 40 14.92 1.54 -3.38
C VAL A 40 14.37 0.11 -3.31
N ASP A 41 14.06 -0.39 -2.11
CA ASP A 41 13.47 -1.73 -1.90
C ASP A 41 12.07 -1.86 -2.49
N CYS A 42 11.41 -0.73 -2.79
CA CYS A 42 10.03 -0.66 -3.29
C CYS A 42 9.94 -0.38 -4.79
N TYR A 43 11.05 -0.22 -5.51
CA TYR A 43 11.04 0.08 -6.96
C TYR A 43 10.40 -1.01 -7.81
N SER A 44 10.47 -2.26 -7.35
CA SER A 44 9.82 -3.42 -7.99
C SER A 44 8.36 -3.59 -7.58
N MET A 45 7.79 -2.66 -6.81
CA MET A 45 6.41 -2.70 -6.34
C MET A 45 5.52 -1.69 -7.08
N ARG A 46 4.22 -1.95 -7.08
CA ARG A 46 3.17 -1.13 -7.68
C ARG A 46 1.98 -1.05 -6.74
N GLU A 47 1.10 -0.08 -6.99
CA GLU A 47 -0.17 0.06 -6.31
C GLU A 47 -0.95 -1.27 -6.31
N PRO A 48 -1.73 -1.57 -5.26
CA PRO A 48 -2.60 -2.75 -5.28
C PRO A 48 -3.55 -2.67 -6.47
N ILE A 49 -3.88 -3.82 -7.07
CA ILE A 49 -4.77 -3.92 -8.23
C ILE A 49 -6.12 -3.30 -7.89
N TYR A 50 -6.59 -3.46 -6.64
CA TYR A 50 -7.80 -2.82 -6.13
C TYR A 50 -7.78 -1.29 -6.23
N TRP A 51 -6.59 -0.67 -6.26
CA TRP A 51 -6.41 0.78 -6.43
C TRP A 51 -5.92 1.17 -7.81
N CYS A 52 -5.78 0.23 -8.76
CA CYS A 52 -5.28 0.55 -10.09
C CYS A 52 -6.08 1.69 -10.76
N ARG A 53 -7.38 1.77 -10.49
CA ARG A 53 -8.22 2.92 -10.86
C ARG A 53 -8.86 3.49 -9.62
N LEU A 54 -8.60 4.77 -9.38
CA LEU A 54 -9.22 5.50 -8.28
C LEU A 54 -10.68 5.83 -8.60
N TYR A 55 -11.52 5.85 -7.56
CA TYR A 55 -12.87 6.39 -7.66
C TYR A 55 -12.83 7.91 -7.86
N ARG A 56 -13.94 8.51 -8.34
CA ARG A 56 -14.02 9.96 -8.64
C ARG A 56 -13.68 10.85 -7.45
N ASN A 57 -13.96 10.41 -6.23
CA ASN A 57 -13.67 11.13 -5.00
C ASN A 57 -12.28 10.82 -4.42
N GLN A 58 -11.41 10.17 -5.20
CA GLN A 58 -10.09 9.77 -4.75
C GLN A 58 -9.02 10.36 -5.65
N ARG A 59 -7.85 10.63 -5.05
CA ARG A 59 -6.67 11.11 -5.77
C ARG A 59 -5.41 10.53 -5.18
N TRP A 60 -4.43 10.26 -6.05
CA TRP A 60 -3.10 9.85 -5.62
C TRP A 60 -2.44 10.95 -4.79
N THR A 61 -1.56 10.54 -3.88
CA THR A 61 -0.55 11.47 -3.36
C THR A 61 0.55 11.66 -4.41
N GLU A 62 1.59 12.40 -4.08
CA GLU A 62 2.73 12.62 -4.99
C GLU A 62 3.69 11.41 -5.06
N LYS A 63 3.44 10.36 -4.26
CA LYS A 63 4.32 9.20 -4.15
C LYS A 63 3.65 7.97 -4.74
N GLY A 64 4.41 7.23 -5.54
CA GLY A 64 4.12 5.82 -5.80
C GLY A 64 4.42 4.96 -4.57
N CYS A 65 4.59 3.65 -4.77
CA CYS A 65 5.04 2.77 -3.69
C CYS A 65 6.36 3.24 -3.07
N TYR A 66 6.37 3.44 -1.76
CA TYR A 66 7.54 3.87 -1.01
C TYR A 66 7.71 3.08 0.29
N CYS A 67 8.91 3.13 0.84
CA CYS A 67 9.19 2.51 2.13
C CYS A 67 8.75 3.44 3.26
N ASP A 68 7.75 3.04 4.02
CA ASP A 68 7.35 3.78 5.22
C ASP A 68 8.21 3.39 6.42
N SER A 69 8.73 4.40 7.13
CA SER A 69 9.70 4.20 8.20
C SER A 69 9.08 3.64 9.50
N ILE A 70 7.75 3.77 9.67
CA ILE A 70 7.00 3.25 10.83
C ILE A 70 6.47 1.85 10.51
N VAL A 71 5.77 1.68 9.39
CA VAL A 71 5.21 0.40 8.95
C VAL A 71 6.32 -0.58 8.54
N LYS A 72 7.51 -0.08 8.19
CA LYS A 72 8.66 -0.87 7.70
C LYS A 72 8.32 -1.74 6.49
N ALA A 73 7.41 -1.25 5.66
CA ALA A 73 6.94 -1.95 4.47
C ALA A 73 6.73 -1.00 3.29
N CYS A 74 6.71 -1.59 2.09
CA CYS A 74 6.32 -0.89 0.88
C CYS A 74 4.83 -0.60 0.87
N ILE A 75 4.47 0.68 0.98
CA ILE A 75 3.09 1.15 0.97
C ILE A 75 2.88 2.21 -0.11
N ILE A 76 1.63 2.44 -0.46
CA ILE A 76 1.20 3.56 -1.29
C ILE A 76 0.05 4.27 -0.60
N GLU A 77 -0.08 5.57 -0.85
CA GLU A 77 -1.10 6.42 -0.26
C GLU A 77 -2.03 7.03 -1.32
N ARG A 78 -3.25 7.31 -0.89
CA ARG A 78 -4.20 8.15 -1.63
C ARG A 78 -5.01 9.01 -0.66
N PHE A 79 -5.61 10.06 -1.19
CA PHE A 79 -6.66 10.80 -0.49
C PHE A 79 -8.03 10.31 -0.95
N THR A 80 -8.95 10.22 0.00
CA THR A 80 -10.39 9.99 -0.25
C THR A 80 -11.17 11.17 0.29
N THR A 81 -11.86 11.87 -0.60
CA THR A 81 -12.75 12.98 -0.26
C THR A 81 -14.08 12.42 0.26
N LEU A 82 -14.50 12.85 1.46
CA LEU A 82 -15.74 12.45 2.13
C LEU A 82 -16.86 13.50 2.02
N GLY A 83 -16.58 14.64 1.38
CA GLY A 83 -17.49 15.76 1.21
C GLY A 83 -16.75 16.97 0.64
N PRO A 84 -17.37 18.17 0.59
CA PRO A 84 -16.76 19.32 -0.07
C PRO A 84 -15.44 19.79 0.57
N ILE A 85 -15.27 19.57 1.87
CA ILE A 85 -14.17 20.14 2.66
C ILE A 85 -13.30 19.10 3.38
N TYR A 86 -13.71 17.83 3.40
CA TYR A 86 -13.02 16.78 4.17
C TYR A 86 -12.39 15.74 3.24
N ALA A 87 -11.11 15.50 3.43
CA ALA A 87 -10.38 14.41 2.81
C ALA A 87 -9.60 13.62 3.86
N ILE A 88 -9.67 12.30 3.79
CA ILE A 88 -8.88 11.39 4.61
C ILE A 88 -7.71 10.86 3.80
N ARG A 89 -6.58 10.62 4.46
CA ARG A 89 -5.43 9.95 3.86
C ARG A 89 -5.51 8.46 4.17
N ASN A 90 -5.45 7.64 3.13
CA ASN A 90 -5.44 6.19 3.25
C ASN A 90 -4.13 5.63 2.73
N TYR A 91 -3.68 4.52 3.29
CA TYR A 91 -2.57 3.76 2.75
C TYR A 91 -2.92 2.28 2.58
N ALA A 92 -2.25 1.62 1.64
CA ALA A 92 -2.35 0.19 1.42
C ALA A 92 -0.97 -0.39 1.14
N LEU A 93 -0.83 -1.70 1.33
CA LEU A 93 0.36 -2.44 0.94
C LEU A 93 0.46 -2.49 -0.60
N CYS A 94 1.69 -2.52 -1.10
CA CYS A 94 1.93 -2.63 -2.54
C CYS A 94 1.94 -4.08 -3.03
N VAL A 95 1.87 -4.28 -4.35
CA VAL A 95 2.01 -5.59 -4.99
C VAL A 95 3.23 -5.65 -5.92
N PRO A 96 3.80 -6.84 -6.20
CA PRO A 96 4.94 -6.97 -7.11
C PRO A 96 4.60 -6.55 -8.54
N LYS A 97 5.44 -5.69 -9.14
CA LYS A 97 5.30 -5.19 -10.52
C LYS A 97 5.19 -6.33 -11.54
N LYS A 98 5.88 -7.46 -11.32
CA LYS A 98 5.88 -8.63 -12.22
C LYS A 98 4.48 -9.22 -12.43
N SER A 99 3.61 -9.12 -11.42
CA SER A 99 2.24 -9.65 -11.45
C SER A 99 1.20 -8.53 -11.60
N TRP A 100 1.64 -7.30 -11.82
CA TRP A 100 0.76 -6.15 -11.83
C TRP A 100 0.14 -5.97 -13.21
N LYS A 101 -1.19 -5.99 -13.26
CA LYS A 101 -1.96 -5.61 -14.45
C LYS A 101 -3.28 -5.01 -14.01
N CYS A 102 -3.58 -3.82 -14.52
CA CYS A 102 -4.91 -3.25 -14.39
C CYS A 102 -5.92 -4.07 -15.20
N PRO A 103 -6.98 -4.63 -14.59
CA PRO A 103 -8.07 -5.25 -15.33
C PRO A 103 -8.68 -4.25 -16.32
N LYS A 104 -9.28 -4.68 -17.44
CA LYS A 104 -10.05 -3.75 -18.29
C LYS A 104 -11.35 -3.36 -17.55
N PHE A 105 -11.98 -2.26 -17.93
CA PHE A 105 -13.37 -2.01 -17.52
C PHE A 105 -14.21 -3.20 -18.03
N ILE A 106 -14.91 -3.86 -17.12
CA ILE A 106 -15.96 -4.83 -17.45
C ILE A 106 -17.23 -4.03 -17.69
#